data_AF-A0A8B9HZI6-F1
#
_entry.id   AF-A0A8B9HZI6-F1
#
_cell.length_a   1.000
_cell.length_b   1.000
_cell.length_c   1.000
_cell.angle_alpha   90.00
_cell.angle_beta   90.00
_cell.angle_gamma   90.00
#
_symmetry.space_group_name_H-M   'P 1'
#
loop_
_entity.id
_entity.type
_entity.pdbx_description
1 polymer ?
#
loop_
_entity_poly.entity_id
_entity_poly.type
_entity_poly.pdbx_seq_one_letter_code
_entity_poly.pdbx_strand_id
1 'polypeptide(L)'
;METLAFKCIECNEDAVELHRDYRNGILKITICKSCAKPVDKYIEYDPVIILIDAILCKIQAFRHILFNTDIKIHWKLCIFCLLCEAYLRWSQLQGSEVTSDPADIIRYTKEWDFYGMFALAALELAVYCVGVFAVLWPVQWLYGSSVEVIPLLKALLLSCYGKVLLIPAVIWEHDYSPLCFRLIRLFVLTSNTQAIRVILNCRRRLSIIAVFGGLLLETYVSNGLQKLQLNSHDYLPDLYT
;
A
#
# COMPACT_ATOMS: atom_id res chain seq x y z
N MET A 1 18.98 -21.83 20.91
CA MET A 1 19.14 -20.74 19.92
C MET A 1 18.00 -19.78 20.16
N GLU A 2 18.28 -18.64 20.79
CA GLU A 2 17.31 -17.55 20.87
C GLU A 2 17.08 -17.03 19.44
N THR A 3 15.87 -17.20 18.93
CA THR A 3 15.48 -16.68 17.61
C THR A 3 15.47 -15.15 17.70
N LEU A 4 16.42 -14.51 17.03
CA LEU A 4 16.43 -13.05 16.82
C LEU A 4 15.17 -12.67 16.04
N ALA A 5 14.12 -12.25 16.74
CA ALA A 5 12.81 -12.00 16.12
C ALA A 5 12.60 -10.52 15.75
N PHE A 6 13.37 -9.61 16.35
CA PHE A 6 13.09 -8.17 16.30
C PHE A 6 14.23 -7.39 15.64
N LYS A 7 13.92 -6.19 15.16
CA LYS A 7 14.90 -5.27 14.54
C LYS A 7 14.90 -3.91 15.20
N CYS A 8 16.08 -3.31 15.32
CA CYS A 8 16.21 -1.95 15.83
C CYS A 8 15.61 -0.93 14.84
N ILE A 9 14.74 -0.04 15.33
CA ILE A 9 14.09 0.99 14.51
C ILE A 9 15.07 2.04 13.96
N GLU A 10 16.27 2.17 14.54
CA GLU A 10 17.27 3.18 14.17
C GLU A 10 18.32 2.64 13.18
N CYS A 11 18.96 1.51 13.50
CA CYS A 11 20.06 0.96 12.69
C CYS A 11 19.70 -0.30 11.88
N ASN A 12 18.49 -0.86 12.05
CA ASN A 12 18.07 -2.12 11.40
C ASN A 12 18.86 -3.37 11.81
N GLU A 13 19.63 -3.29 12.90
CA GLU A 13 20.34 -4.44 13.48
C GLU A 13 19.36 -5.35 14.21
N ASP A 14 19.62 -6.66 14.17
CA ASP A 14 18.79 -7.66 14.86
C ASP A 14 18.89 -7.52 16.38
N ALA A 15 17.76 -7.73 17.04
CA ALA A 15 17.62 -7.64 18.49
C ALA A 15 16.92 -8.89 19.06
N VAL A 16 17.40 -9.35 20.21
CA VAL A 16 16.87 -10.53 20.91
C VAL A 16 15.54 -10.20 21.60
N GLU A 17 15.47 -9.01 22.21
CA GLU A 17 14.34 -8.59 23.06
C GLU A 17 14.09 -7.08 22.88
N LEU A 18 12.81 -6.67 22.82
CA LEU A 18 12.41 -5.27 22.74
C LEU A 18 12.41 -4.58 24.10
N HIS A 19 11.99 -5.31 25.13
CA HIS A 19 11.91 -4.84 26.51
C HIS A 19 12.30 -5.96 27.47
N ARG A 20 12.78 -5.57 28.66
CA ARG A 20 12.95 -6.45 29.81
C ARG A 20 11.89 -6.16 30.84
N ASP A 21 11.14 -7.19 31.20
CA ASP A 21 10.25 -7.17 32.36
C ASP A 21 11.04 -7.46 33.62
N TYR A 22 11.20 -6.45 34.47
CA TYR A 22 11.67 -6.68 35.83
C TYR A 22 10.52 -7.20 36.69
N ARG A 23 10.81 -8.09 37.65
CA ARG A 23 9.82 -8.73 38.55
C ARG A 23 8.88 -7.78 39.30
N ASN A 24 9.17 -6.48 39.28
CA ASN A 24 8.39 -5.42 39.92
C ASN A 24 7.36 -4.77 38.98
N GLY A 25 7.13 -5.31 37.77
CA GLY A 25 6.22 -4.73 36.77
C GLY A 25 6.78 -3.50 36.05
N ILE A 26 8.08 -3.23 36.19
CA ILE A 26 8.76 -2.13 35.50
C ILE A 26 9.27 -2.68 34.16
N LEU A 27 8.62 -2.25 33.08
CA LEU A 27 9.06 -2.45 31.70
C LEU A 27 10.28 -1.54 31.44
N LYS A 28 11.40 -2.10 30.98
CA LYS A 28 12.55 -1.30 30.53
C LYS A 28 12.89 -1.62 29.09
N ILE A 29 12.86 -0.61 28.22
CA ILE A 29 13.25 -0.74 26.82
C ILE A 29 14.73 -1.16 26.73
N THR A 30 15.01 -2.14 25.89
CA THR A 30 16.38 -2.61 25.62
C THR A 30 17.13 -1.58 24.77
N ILE A 31 18.41 -1.37 25.08
CA ILE A 31 19.28 -0.48 24.32
C ILE A 31 20.02 -1.30 23.26
N CYS A 32 20.02 -0.82 22.01
CA CYS A 32 20.71 -1.47 20.90
C CYS A 32 22.22 -1.41 21.12
N LYS A 33 22.92 -2.55 20.97
CA LYS A 33 24.37 -2.65 21.13
C LYS A 33 25.16 -1.89 20.07
N SER A 34 24.59 -1.75 18.87
CA SER A 34 25.25 -1.12 17.70
C SER A 34 25.13 0.41 17.72
N CYS A 35 23.92 0.94 17.95
CA CYS A 35 23.67 2.39 17.88
C CYS A 35 23.48 3.08 19.24
N ALA A 36 23.50 2.34 20.35
CA ALA A 36 23.30 2.84 21.72
C ALA A 36 21.98 3.63 21.96
N LYS A 37 21.00 3.47 21.06
CA LYS A 37 19.65 4.03 21.16
C LYS A 37 18.64 2.96 21.60
N PRO A 38 17.46 3.32 22.13
CA PRO A 38 16.40 2.35 22.41
C PRO A 38 16.06 1.54 21.14
N VAL A 39 15.96 0.22 21.28
CA VAL A 39 15.70 -0.71 20.15
C VAL A 39 14.39 -0.37 19.46
N ASP A 40 13.34 -0.12 20.25
CA ASP A 40 12.04 0.31 19.77
C ASP A 40 11.33 1.14 20.83
N LYS A 41 11.09 2.42 20.54
CA LYS A 41 10.36 3.33 21.44
C LYS A 41 8.84 3.24 21.24
N TYR A 42 8.37 2.70 20.13
CA TYR A 42 6.95 2.72 19.77
C TYR A 42 6.14 1.70 20.56
N ILE A 43 6.78 0.76 21.27
CA ILE A 43 6.09 -0.20 22.13
C ILE A 43 5.31 0.46 23.27
N GLU A 44 5.74 1.65 23.72
CA GLU A 44 5.07 2.43 24.77
C GLU A 44 4.06 3.43 24.20
N TYR A 45 4.09 3.67 22.89
CA TYR A 45 3.27 4.69 22.26
C TYR A 45 1.89 4.13 21.90
N ASP A 46 0.89 5.00 21.97
CA ASP A 46 -0.44 4.68 21.48
C ASP A 46 -0.40 4.43 19.95
N PRO A 47 -1.13 3.42 19.43
CA PRO A 47 -1.28 3.17 17.99
C PRO A 47 -1.60 4.41 17.15
N VAL A 48 -2.30 5.42 17.69
CA VAL A 48 -2.60 6.68 16.98
C VAL A 48 -1.32 7.46 16.68
N ILE A 49 -0.36 7.53 17.61
CA ILE A 49 0.92 8.21 17.42
C ILE A 49 1.76 7.48 16.37
N ILE A 50 1.75 6.14 16.43
CA ILE A 50 2.42 5.29 15.44
C ILE A 50 1.84 5.54 14.04
N LEU A 51 0.51 5.65 13.92
CA LEU A 51 -0.17 5.94 12.67
C LEU A 51 0.21 7.32 12.12
N ILE A 52 0.27 8.36 12.96
CA ILE A 52 0.72 9.70 12.54
C ILE A 52 2.15 9.66 12.02
N ASP A 53 3.06 9.00 12.73
CA ASP A 53 4.45 8.86 12.28
C ASP A 53 4.59 8.03 11.00
N ALA A 54 3.73 7.04 10.81
CA ALA A 54 3.62 6.30 9.56
C ALA A 54 3.14 7.21 8.42
N ILE A 55 2.08 8.02 8.63
CA ILE A 55 1.60 9.03 7.67
C ILE A 55 2.69 10.06 7.36
N LEU A 56 3.57 10.39 8.30
CA LEU A 56 4.73 11.24 8.05
C LEU A 56 5.88 10.53 7.30
N CYS A 57 5.68 9.29 6.85
CA CYS A 57 6.68 8.48 6.16
C CYS A 57 7.98 8.31 6.96
N LYS A 58 7.91 8.29 8.31
CA LYS A 58 9.10 8.10 9.15
C LYS A 58 9.57 6.65 9.11
N ILE A 59 10.84 6.47 8.78
CA ILE A 59 11.52 5.16 8.67
C ILE A 59 11.34 4.33 9.95
N GLN A 60 11.39 4.98 11.12
CA GLN A 60 11.31 4.32 12.42
C GLN A 60 9.94 3.65 12.63
N ALA A 61 8.85 4.33 12.27
CA ALA A 61 7.50 3.78 12.36
C ALA A 61 7.31 2.60 11.40
N PHE A 62 7.82 2.70 10.16
CA PHE A 62 7.77 1.59 9.20
C PHE A 62 8.53 0.35 9.71
N ARG A 63 9.69 0.53 10.37
CA ARG A 63 10.44 -0.60 10.96
C ARG A 63 9.69 -1.26 12.11
N HIS A 64 9.10 -0.45 13.00
CA HIS A 64 8.25 -0.96 14.07
C HIS A 64 7.10 -1.82 13.49
N ILE A 65 6.31 -1.21 12.61
CA ILE A 65 5.12 -1.80 11.98
C ILE A 65 5.45 -3.11 11.22
N LEU A 66 6.58 -3.15 10.52
CA LEU A 66 6.91 -4.28 9.63
C LEU A 66 7.63 -5.43 10.34
N PHE A 67 8.52 -5.12 11.29
CA PHE A 67 9.40 -6.10 11.91
C PHE A 67 9.09 -6.38 13.38
N ASN A 68 8.60 -5.39 14.12
CA ASN A 68 8.39 -5.52 15.58
C ASN A 68 6.91 -5.67 15.97
N THR A 69 5.98 -5.53 15.02
CA THR A 69 4.53 -5.67 15.24
C THR A 69 3.96 -6.82 14.42
N ASP A 70 3.20 -7.72 15.06
CA ASP A 70 2.41 -8.72 14.33
C ASP A 70 1.04 -8.15 13.89
N ILE A 71 1.02 -7.49 12.73
CA ILE A 71 -0.20 -6.96 12.17
C ILE A 71 -0.97 -8.07 11.44
N LYS A 72 -2.02 -8.60 12.08
CA LYS A 72 -2.93 -9.60 11.49
C LYS A 72 -3.98 -9.00 10.54
N ILE A 73 -4.15 -7.68 10.56
CA ILE A 73 -5.23 -6.95 9.84
C ILE A 73 -4.82 -6.53 8.41
N HIS A 74 -3.60 -6.84 7.98
CA HIS A 74 -3.03 -6.38 6.70
C HIS A 74 -3.90 -6.71 5.47
N TRP A 75 -4.49 -7.92 5.39
CA TRP A 75 -5.35 -8.30 4.27
C TRP A 75 -6.70 -7.56 4.29
N LYS A 76 -7.27 -7.30 5.47
CA LYS A 76 -8.51 -6.52 5.62
C LYS A 76 -8.28 -5.07 5.19
N LEU A 77 -7.13 -4.51 5.58
CA LEU A 77 -6.73 -3.16 5.16
C LEU A 77 -6.58 -3.08 3.64
N CYS A 78 -5.99 -4.10 3.01
CA CYS A 78 -5.89 -4.18 1.55
C CYS A 78 -7.28 -4.14 0.89
N ILE A 79 -8.22 -4.97 1.34
CA ILE A 79 -9.61 -4.97 0.82
C ILE A 79 -10.23 -3.58 0.98
N PHE A 80 -10.07 -2.95 2.14
CA PHE A 80 -10.62 -1.63 2.39
C PHE A 80 -10.01 -0.55 1.47
N CYS A 81 -8.70 -0.61 1.23
CA CYS A 81 -8.02 0.27 0.28
C CYS A 81 -8.52 0.07 -1.17
N LEU A 82 -8.77 -1.18 -1.57
CA LEU A 82 -9.34 -1.52 -2.88
C LEU A 82 -10.78 -1.00 -3.01
N LEU A 83 -11.60 -1.14 -1.97
CA LEU A 83 -12.96 -0.59 -1.95
C LEU A 83 -12.96 0.94 -2.07
N CYS A 84 -12.04 1.63 -1.37
CA CYS A 84 -11.90 3.09 -1.48
C CYS A 84 -11.55 3.52 -2.91
N GLU A 85 -10.59 2.82 -3.54
CA GLU A 85 -10.18 3.10 -4.93
C GLU A 85 -11.33 2.82 -5.92
N ALA A 86 -12.02 1.69 -5.77
CA ALA A 86 -13.14 1.30 -6.62
C ALA A 86 -14.30 2.31 -6.51
N TYR A 87 -14.64 2.71 -5.29
CA TYR A 87 -15.68 3.70 -5.02
C TYR A 87 -15.36 5.04 -5.69
N LEU A 88 -14.12 5.53 -5.60
CA LEU A 88 -13.74 6.79 -6.23
C LEU A 88 -13.89 6.77 -7.75
N ARG A 89 -13.44 5.69 -8.39
CA ARG A 89 -13.55 5.55 -9.85
C ARG A 89 -15.00 5.48 -10.29
N TRP A 90 -15.80 4.70 -9.57
CA TRP A 90 -17.23 4.59 -9.82
C TRP A 90 -17.97 5.92 -9.60
N SER A 91 -17.65 6.65 -8.53
CA SER A 91 -18.22 7.97 -8.24
C SER A 91 -17.87 9.00 -9.33
N GLN A 92 -16.64 8.97 -9.86
CA GLN A 92 -16.20 9.86 -10.94
C GLN A 92 -16.94 9.58 -12.27
N LEU A 93 -17.24 8.32 -12.56
CA LEU A 93 -17.99 7.93 -13.75
C LEU A 93 -19.45 8.41 -13.68
N GLN A 94 -20.11 8.23 -12.53
CA GLN A 94 -21.50 8.66 -12.37
C GLN A 94 -21.70 10.18 -12.42
N GLY A 95 -20.69 10.98 -12.04
CA GLY A 95 -20.74 12.43 -12.22
C GLY A 95 -20.84 12.87 -13.70
N SER A 96 -20.58 11.96 -14.65
CA SER A 96 -20.55 12.24 -16.08
C SER A 96 -21.82 11.81 -16.83
N GLU A 97 -22.66 10.93 -16.27
CA GLU A 97 -23.85 10.38 -16.94
C GLU A 97 -25.14 10.79 -16.21
N VAL A 98 -25.84 11.80 -16.73
CA VAL A 98 -27.21 12.14 -16.34
C VAL A 98 -28.15 11.63 -17.42
N THR A 99 -28.68 10.41 -17.29
CA THR A 99 -29.75 9.93 -18.18
C THR A 99 -30.76 9.01 -17.49
N SER A 100 -32.01 9.15 -17.95
CA SER A 100 -33.31 8.77 -17.39
C SER A 100 -33.66 7.27 -17.38
N ASP A 101 -34.46 6.87 -16.38
CA ASP A 101 -34.89 5.52 -15.96
C ASP A 101 -35.23 4.47 -17.04
N PRO A 102 -34.75 3.21 -16.89
CA PRO A 102 -35.54 2.18 -16.18
C PRO A 102 -34.82 1.61 -14.93
N ALA A 103 -35.46 1.78 -13.77
CA ALA A 103 -34.86 1.66 -12.44
C ALA A 103 -34.19 0.32 -12.08
N ASP A 104 -34.68 -0.83 -12.57
CA ASP A 104 -34.14 -2.14 -12.17
C ASP A 104 -32.91 -2.57 -12.99
N ILE A 105 -32.92 -2.33 -14.30
CA ILE A 105 -31.77 -2.59 -15.18
C ILE A 105 -30.65 -1.60 -14.85
N ILE A 106 -30.98 -0.34 -14.57
CA ILE A 106 -30.03 0.68 -14.14
C ILE A 106 -29.42 0.34 -12.77
N ARG A 107 -30.21 -0.16 -11.81
CA ARG A 107 -29.66 -0.54 -10.50
C ARG A 107 -28.72 -1.73 -10.60
N TYR A 108 -29.10 -2.75 -11.37
CA TYR A 108 -28.26 -3.93 -11.60
C TYR A 108 -26.97 -3.56 -12.33
N THR A 109 -27.03 -2.83 -13.44
CA THR A 109 -25.85 -2.36 -14.19
C THR A 109 -24.90 -1.52 -13.33
N LYS A 110 -25.43 -0.61 -12.51
CA LYS A 110 -24.63 0.18 -11.56
C LYS A 110 -23.89 -0.64 -10.50
N GLU A 111 -24.47 -1.75 -10.05
CA GLU A 111 -23.83 -2.69 -9.12
C GLU A 111 -22.70 -3.46 -9.83
N TRP A 112 -22.90 -3.88 -11.08
CA TRP A 112 -21.84 -4.53 -11.88
C TRP A 112 -20.67 -3.62 -12.22
N ASP A 113 -20.95 -2.36 -12.54
CA ASP A 113 -19.89 -1.37 -12.79
C ASP A 113 -18.99 -1.20 -11.57
N PHE A 114 -19.57 -1.20 -10.36
CA PHE A 114 -18.79 -1.17 -9.13
C PHE A 114 -17.88 -2.41 -8.99
N TYR A 115 -18.41 -3.62 -9.20
CA TYR A 115 -17.60 -4.84 -9.15
C TYR A 115 -16.52 -4.87 -10.23
N GLY A 116 -16.81 -4.35 -11.43
CA GLY A 116 -15.83 -4.16 -12.50
C GLY A 116 -14.70 -3.23 -12.10
N MET A 117 -15.02 -2.07 -11.50
CA MET A 117 -14.02 -1.12 -10.99
C MET A 117 -13.17 -1.72 -9.86
N PHE A 118 -13.77 -2.53 -8.99
CA PHE A 118 -13.05 -3.24 -7.94
C PHE A 118 -12.09 -4.29 -8.51
N ALA A 119 -12.55 -5.12 -9.46
CA ALA A 119 -11.71 -6.11 -10.13
C ALA A 119 -10.55 -5.46 -10.89
N LEU A 120 -10.80 -4.34 -11.58
CA LEU A 120 -9.78 -3.55 -12.24
C LEU A 120 -8.74 -3.01 -11.25
N ALA A 121 -9.18 -2.41 -10.14
CA ALA A 121 -8.28 -1.89 -9.11
C ALA A 121 -7.44 -3.01 -8.46
N ALA A 122 -8.01 -4.20 -8.28
CA ALA A 122 -7.30 -5.37 -7.77
C ALA A 122 -6.25 -5.87 -8.77
N LEU A 123 -6.58 -5.91 -10.06
CA LEU A 123 -5.66 -6.27 -11.14
C LEU A 123 -4.50 -5.29 -11.23
N GLU A 124 -4.76 -3.99 -11.17
CA GLU A 124 -3.72 -2.96 -11.16
C GLU A 124 -2.77 -3.10 -9.96
N LEU A 125 -3.31 -3.34 -8.76
CA LEU A 125 -2.47 -3.60 -7.58
C LEU A 125 -1.61 -4.86 -7.77
N ALA A 126 -2.15 -5.92 -8.37
CA ALA A 126 -1.40 -7.13 -8.66
C ALA A 126 -0.28 -6.87 -9.68
N VAL A 127 -0.58 -6.16 -10.77
CA VAL A 127 0.40 -5.76 -11.80
C VAL A 127 1.48 -4.87 -11.22
N TYR A 128 1.12 -3.89 -10.39
CA TYR A 128 2.07 -3.03 -9.68
C TYR A 128 3.03 -3.86 -8.83
N CYS A 129 2.51 -4.79 -8.01
CA CYS A 129 3.34 -5.69 -7.21
C CYS A 129 4.27 -6.52 -8.10
N VAL A 130 3.75 -7.14 -9.17
CA VAL A 130 4.54 -7.92 -10.13
C VAL A 130 5.65 -7.07 -10.76
N GLY A 131 5.36 -5.82 -11.14
CA GLY A 131 6.35 -4.89 -11.69
C GLY A 131 7.45 -4.55 -10.69
N VAL A 132 7.11 -4.32 -9.42
CA VAL A 132 8.10 -4.11 -8.35
C VAL A 132 8.98 -5.34 -8.18
N PHE A 133 8.41 -6.55 -8.13
CA PHE A 133 9.18 -7.79 -8.04
C PHE A 133 10.10 -7.99 -9.26
N ALA A 134 9.60 -7.72 -10.46
CA ALA A 134 10.36 -7.86 -11.71
C ALA A 134 11.58 -6.93 -11.75
N VAL A 135 11.49 -5.71 -11.23
CA VAL A 135 12.62 -4.77 -11.16
C VAL A 135 13.62 -5.17 -10.08
N LEU A 136 13.16 -5.73 -8.96
CA LEU A 136 14.02 -6.16 -7.86
C LEU A 136 14.75 -7.49 -8.15
N TRP A 137 14.15 -8.37 -8.95
CA TRP A 137 14.72 -9.66 -9.34
C TRP A 137 16.15 -9.60 -9.91
N PRO A 138 16.47 -8.77 -10.92
CA PRO A 138 17.84 -8.69 -11.44
C PRO A 138 18.81 -8.11 -10.41
N VAL A 139 18.36 -7.22 -9.53
CA VAL A 139 19.19 -6.67 -8.45
C VAL A 139 19.52 -7.77 -7.42
N GLN A 140 18.56 -8.64 -7.12
CA GLN A 140 18.76 -9.79 -6.24
C GLN A 140 19.76 -10.79 -6.81
N TRP A 141 19.63 -11.09 -8.11
CA TRP A 141 20.56 -11.96 -8.83
C TRP A 141 22.00 -11.43 -8.76
N LEU A 142 22.18 -10.11 -8.91
CA LEU A 142 23.50 -9.48 -8.90
C LEU A 142 24.11 -9.37 -7.50
N TYR A 143 23.31 -9.12 -6.45
CA TYR A 143 23.80 -8.91 -5.09
C TYR A 143 23.76 -10.17 -4.21
N GLY A 144 23.21 -11.29 -4.71
CA GLY A 144 23.11 -12.55 -3.95
C GLY A 144 22.22 -12.46 -2.70
N SER A 145 21.38 -11.43 -2.59
CA SER A 145 20.50 -11.22 -1.44
C SER A 145 19.15 -11.89 -1.69
N SER A 146 18.79 -12.87 -0.87
CA SER A 146 17.47 -13.52 -0.92
C SER A 146 16.41 -12.59 -0.33
N VAL A 147 15.50 -12.09 -1.17
CA VAL A 147 14.33 -11.35 -0.71
C VAL A 147 13.18 -12.31 -0.58
N GLU A 148 12.64 -12.41 0.62
CA GLU A 148 11.44 -13.18 0.86
C GLU A 148 10.22 -12.45 0.26
N VAL A 149 9.47 -13.16 -0.59
CA VAL A 149 8.34 -12.60 -1.34
C VAL A 149 7.18 -12.21 -0.41
N ILE A 150 6.89 -13.03 0.60
CA ILE A 150 5.77 -12.85 1.52
C ILE A 150 5.89 -11.55 2.35
N PRO A 151 7.01 -11.26 3.05
CA PRO A 151 7.13 -10.03 3.82
C PRO A 151 7.20 -8.80 2.91
N LEU A 152 7.77 -8.91 1.70
CA LEU A 152 7.75 -7.81 0.72
C LEU A 152 6.33 -7.51 0.23
N LEU A 153 5.56 -8.54 -0.10
CA LEU A 153 4.15 -8.38 -0.46
C LEU A 153 3.36 -7.77 0.71
N LYS A 154 3.53 -8.28 1.93
CA LYS A 154 2.90 -7.72 3.14
C LYS A 154 3.25 -6.24 3.32
N ALA A 155 4.51 -5.85 3.12
CA ALA A 155 4.94 -4.45 3.19
C ALA A 155 4.30 -3.57 2.12
N LEU A 156 4.21 -4.05 0.87
CA LEU A 156 3.57 -3.33 -0.24
C LEU A 156 2.06 -3.15 -0.01
N LEU A 157 1.38 -4.21 0.43
CA LEU A 157 -0.05 -4.15 0.76
C LEU A 157 -0.31 -3.20 1.93
N LEU A 158 0.56 -3.23 2.95
CA LEU A 158 0.44 -2.36 4.10
C LEU A 158 0.67 -0.90 3.69
N SER A 159 1.71 -0.60 2.91
CA SER A 159 2.04 0.76 2.46
C SER A 159 0.97 1.43 1.58
N CYS A 160 0.00 0.66 1.08
CA CYS A 160 -1.21 1.17 0.44
C CYS A 160 -2.22 1.81 1.42
N TYR A 161 -1.99 1.79 2.74
CA TYR A 161 -2.88 2.38 3.76
C TYR A 161 -3.25 3.84 3.46
N GLY A 162 -2.41 4.57 2.74
CA GLY A 162 -2.67 5.95 2.33
C GLY A 162 -3.94 6.13 1.51
N LYS A 163 -4.43 5.08 0.84
CA LYS A 163 -5.71 5.10 0.13
C LYS A 163 -6.90 5.31 1.07
N VAL A 164 -6.77 4.99 2.37
CA VAL A 164 -7.82 5.26 3.37
C VAL A 164 -8.02 6.77 3.61
N LEU A 165 -6.99 7.60 3.37
CA LEU A 165 -7.10 9.06 3.45
C LEU A 165 -8.08 9.65 2.43
N LEU A 166 -8.53 8.84 1.46
CA LEU A 166 -9.58 9.21 0.54
C LEU A 166 -10.95 9.33 1.22
N ILE A 167 -11.20 8.62 2.32
CA ILE A 167 -12.51 8.66 3.00
C ILE A 167 -12.79 10.06 3.56
N PRO A 168 -11.91 10.66 4.37
CA PRO A 168 -12.09 12.05 4.78
C PRO A 168 -12.18 13.02 3.59
N ALA A 169 -11.39 12.78 2.53
CA ALA A 169 -11.41 13.62 1.34
C ALA A 169 -12.76 13.59 0.60
N VAL A 170 -13.42 12.44 0.57
CA VAL A 170 -14.77 12.27 0.01
C VAL A 170 -15.83 12.85 0.95
N ILE A 171 -15.76 12.56 2.25
CA ILE A 171 -16.76 13.01 3.24
C ILE A 171 -16.79 14.53 3.35
N TRP A 172 -15.63 15.19 3.27
CA TRP A 172 -15.54 16.62 3.53
C TRP A 172 -15.99 17.51 2.36
N GLU A 173 -16.42 16.96 1.21
CA GLU A 173 -17.15 17.59 0.09
C GLU A 173 -16.67 18.97 -0.45
N HIS A 174 -15.60 19.55 0.09
CA HIS A 174 -15.02 20.83 -0.33
C HIS A 174 -14.33 20.60 -1.66
N ASP A 175 -14.98 21.09 -2.72
CA ASP A 175 -14.49 21.26 -4.08
C ASP A 175 -13.45 20.22 -4.47
N TYR A 176 -13.91 19.07 -4.98
CA TYR A 176 -13.15 17.95 -5.56
C TYR A 176 -11.89 18.41 -6.29
N SER A 177 -10.83 18.70 -5.54
CA SER A 177 -9.67 19.31 -6.14
C SER A 177 -8.85 18.15 -6.71
N PRO A 178 -8.61 18.10 -8.02
CA PRO A 178 -7.73 17.09 -8.61
C PRO A 178 -6.32 17.13 -7.97
N LEU A 179 -5.98 18.23 -7.30
CA LEU A 179 -4.78 18.34 -6.47
C LEU A 179 -4.80 17.38 -5.27
N CYS A 180 -5.90 17.23 -4.54
CA CYS A 180 -5.98 16.36 -3.36
C CYS A 180 -5.73 14.90 -3.73
N PHE A 181 -6.40 14.41 -4.78
CA PHE A 181 -6.19 13.04 -5.28
C PHE A 181 -4.76 12.83 -5.79
N ARG A 182 -4.18 13.82 -6.48
CA ARG A 182 -2.76 13.76 -6.87
C ARG A 182 -1.83 13.69 -5.67
N LEU A 183 -2.10 14.44 -4.61
CA LEU A 183 -1.32 14.41 -3.37
C LEU A 183 -1.43 13.06 -2.67
N ILE A 184 -2.63 12.47 -2.60
CA ILE A 184 -2.81 11.13 -2.00
C ILE A 184 -2.08 10.06 -2.82
N ARG A 185 -2.15 10.13 -4.16
CA ARG A 185 -1.37 9.23 -5.02
C ARG A 185 0.14 9.40 -4.82
N LEU A 186 0.63 10.64 -4.77
CA LEU A 186 2.04 10.92 -4.48
C LEU A 186 2.44 10.38 -3.09
N PHE A 187 1.59 10.57 -2.10
CA PHE A 187 1.78 10.06 -0.76
C PHE A 187 1.93 8.53 -0.75
N VAL A 188 1.02 7.81 -1.40
CA VAL A 188 1.10 6.33 -1.53
C VAL A 188 2.40 5.91 -2.22
N LEU A 189 2.84 6.59 -3.28
CA LEU A 189 4.12 6.31 -3.94
C LEU A 189 5.32 6.53 -3.01
N THR A 190 5.31 7.60 -2.23
CA THR A 190 6.38 7.87 -1.25
C THR A 190 6.38 6.84 -0.11
N SER A 191 5.21 6.42 0.36
CA SER A 191 5.02 5.37 1.36
C SER A 191 5.59 4.03 0.86
N ASN A 192 5.22 3.62 -0.37
CA ASN A 192 5.75 2.40 -1.00
C ASN A 192 7.28 2.45 -1.15
N THR A 193 7.83 3.61 -1.52
CA THR A 193 9.29 3.79 -1.62
C THR A 193 9.98 3.58 -0.27
N GLN A 194 9.41 4.10 0.82
CA GLN A 194 9.96 3.90 2.16
C GLN A 194 9.80 2.46 2.63
N ALA A 195 8.67 1.80 2.35
CA ALA A 195 8.44 0.41 2.70
C ALA A 195 9.47 -0.53 2.05
N ILE A 196 9.71 -0.38 0.74
CA ILE A 196 10.73 -1.14 0.01
C ILE A 196 12.14 -0.85 0.55
N ARG A 197 12.43 0.42 0.86
CA ARG A 197 13.72 0.81 1.44
C ARG A 197 13.95 0.16 2.80
N VAL A 198 12.93 0.16 3.65
CA VAL A 198 13.00 -0.40 5.01
C VAL A 198 13.17 -1.91 4.96
N ILE A 199 12.40 -2.60 4.13
CA ILE A 199 12.42 -4.06 4.11
C ILE A 199 13.71 -4.62 3.50
N LEU A 200 14.21 -3.99 2.43
CA LEU A 200 15.42 -4.43 1.72
C LEU A 200 16.70 -3.80 2.27
N ASN A 201 16.60 -2.86 3.22
CA ASN A 201 17.70 -2.04 3.71
C ASN A 201 18.57 -1.45 2.58
N CYS A 202 17.95 -1.09 1.46
CA CYS A 202 18.66 -0.73 0.23
C CYS A 202 18.81 0.78 0.05
N ARG A 203 19.62 1.20 -0.95
CA ARG A 203 19.77 2.61 -1.30
C ARG A 203 18.43 3.19 -1.77
N ARG A 204 18.11 4.43 -1.35
CA ARG A 204 16.89 5.14 -1.74
C ARG A 204 16.63 5.14 -3.25
N ARG A 205 17.69 5.22 -4.07
CA ARG A 205 17.57 5.19 -5.54
C ARG A 205 16.98 3.88 -6.06
N LEU A 206 17.36 2.73 -5.50
CA LEU A 206 16.84 1.42 -5.92
C LEU A 206 15.36 1.29 -5.58
N SER A 207 14.95 1.72 -4.38
CA SER A 207 13.53 1.73 -3.98
C SER A 207 12.70 2.61 -4.89
N ILE A 208 13.21 3.80 -5.24
CA ILE A 208 12.57 4.71 -6.20
C ILE A 208 12.40 4.02 -7.56
N ILE A 209 13.48 3.45 -8.12
CA ILE A 209 13.44 2.78 -9.42
C ILE A 209 12.43 1.62 -9.41
N ALA A 210 12.37 0.83 -8.33
CA ALA A 210 11.42 -0.27 -8.20
C ALA A 210 9.96 0.23 -8.21
N VAL A 211 9.64 1.28 -7.45
CA VAL A 211 8.30 1.89 -7.44
C VAL A 211 7.93 2.46 -8.80
N PHE A 212 8.84 3.21 -9.43
CA PHE A 212 8.59 3.77 -10.76
C PHE A 212 8.41 2.69 -11.83
N GLY A 213 9.20 1.61 -11.78
CA GLY A 213 9.02 0.49 -12.70
C GLY A 213 7.69 -0.25 -12.50
N GLY A 214 7.27 -0.44 -11.24
CA GLY A 214 5.93 -0.95 -10.92
C GLY A 214 4.81 -0.08 -11.48
N LEU A 215 4.91 1.25 -11.28
CA LEU A 215 3.93 2.21 -11.78
C LEU A 215 3.86 2.25 -13.32
N LEU A 216 5.01 2.16 -14.00
CA LEU A 216 5.05 2.12 -15.47
C LEU A 216 4.37 0.86 -16.01
N LEU A 217 4.61 -0.29 -15.40
CA LEU A 217 3.97 -1.54 -15.80
C LEU A 217 2.46 -1.50 -15.56
N GLU A 218 2.04 -1.03 -14.39
CA GLU A 218 0.62 -0.80 -14.06
C GLU A 218 -0.04 0.10 -15.11
N THR A 219 0.54 1.28 -15.37
CA THR A 219 0.00 2.25 -16.34
C THR A 219 -0.08 1.67 -17.76
N TYR A 220 0.92 0.89 -18.17
CA TYR A 220 0.93 0.25 -19.47
C TYR A 220 -0.21 -0.78 -19.61
N VAL A 221 -0.40 -1.62 -18.60
CA VAL A 221 -1.46 -2.63 -18.58
C VAL A 221 -2.85 -1.98 -18.52
N SER A 222 -3.05 -0.97 -17.66
CA SER A 222 -4.33 -0.24 -17.58
C SER A 222 -4.69 0.42 -18.91
N ASN A 223 -3.72 1.07 -19.57
CA ASN A 223 -3.95 1.68 -20.88
C ASN A 223 -4.26 0.63 -21.96
N GLY A 224 -3.59 -0.53 -21.92
CA GLY A 224 -3.88 -1.64 -22.81
C GLY A 224 -5.29 -2.20 -22.61
N LEU A 225 -5.69 -2.37 -21.35
CA LEU A 225 -7.01 -2.88 -20.99
C LEU A 225 -8.14 -1.90 -21.37
N GLN A 226 -7.95 -0.60 -21.16
CA GLN A 226 -8.89 0.43 -21.62
C GLN A 226 -9.07 0.41 -23.14
N LYS A 227 -7.97 0.28 -23.91
CA LYS A 227 -8.07 0.14 -25.37
C LYS A 227 -8.81 -1.12 -25.80
N LEU A 228 -8.60 -2.24 -25.11
CA LEU A 228 -9.34 -3.48 -25.37
C LEU A 228 -10.83 -3.35 -25.06
N GLN A 229 -11.17 -2.66 -23.97
CA GLN A 229 -12.58 -2.39 -23.60
C GLN A 229 -13.27 -1.51 -24.65
N LEU A 230 -12.63 -0.42 -25.08
CA LEU A 230 -13.13 0.43 -26.18
C LEU A 230 -13.36 -0.36 -27.46
N ASN A 231 -12.35 -1.13 -27.88
CA ASN A 231 -12.49 -1.97 -29.08
C ASN A 231 -13.63 -3.01 -28.92
N SER A 232 -13.78 -3.64 -27.76
CA SER A 232 -14.85 -4.62 -27.53
C SER A 232 -16.26 -4.02 -27.58
N HIS A 233 -16.41 -2.76 -27.17
CA HIS A 233 -17.68 -2.04 -27.27
C HIS A 233 -18.03 -1.70 -28.72
N ASP A 234 -17.03 -1.37 -29.54
CA ASP A 234 -17.20 -1.13 -30.99
C ASP A 234 -17.57 -2.40 -31.79
N TYR A 235 -17.28 -3.60 -31.29
CA TYR A 235 -17.64 -4.88 -31.93
C TYR A 235 -19.00 -5.47 -31.49
N LEU A 236 -19.65 -4.90 -30.48
CA LEU A 236 -20.97 -5.33 -29.98
C LEU A 236 -22.20 -4.46 -30.38
N PRO A 237 -22.23 -3.67 -31.47
CA PRO A 237 -23.47 -3.00 -31.88
C PRO A 237 -24.48 -3.96 -32.55
N ASP A 238 -24.08 -5.16 -32.98
CA ASP A 238 -24.93 -6.06 -33.80
C ASP A 238 -25.78 -7.08 -33.00
N LEU A 239 -25.77 -7.04 -31.66
CA LEU A 239 -26.56 -7.99 -30.83
C LEU A 239 -27.76 -7.35 -30.09
N TYR A 240 -27.98 -6.05 -30.24
CA TYR A 240 -29.07 -5.30 -29.60
C TYR A 240 -29.90 -4.44 -30.58
N THR A 241 -29.99 -4.87 -31.84
CA THR A 241 -31.04 -4.44 -32.79
C THR A 241 -32.00 -5.59 -33.03
#